data_AF-A0A969HRS2-F1
#
_entry.id   AF-A0A969HRS2-F1
#
_cell.length_a   1.000
_cell.length_b   1.000
_cell.length_c   1.000
_cell.angle_alpha   90.00
_cell.angle_beta   90.00
_cell.angle_gamma   90.00
#
_symmetry.space_group_name_H-M   'P 1'
#
loop_
_entity.id
_entity.type
_entity.pdbx_description
1 polymer ?
#
loop_
_entity_poly.entity_id
_entity_poly.type
_entity_poly.pdbx_seq_one_letter_code
_entity_poly.pdbx_strand_id
1 'polypeptide(L)'
;MDLNGDGIINNQDRTNIGHFLPKFSYGFTIGGEYKNFDLTVFFQGVQGNEILNTNIYDLEGMTRLFNAGTAVLNRWSETNRDTDVPLARNTDPNGNSRLSDRYIEDGSYLRLKNLTLGYTIPTSLLD
;
A
#
# COMPACT_ATOMS: atom_id res chain seq x y z
N MET A 1 -5.27 -11.02 18.69
CA MET A 1 -4.32 -11.90 19.41
C MET A 1 -4.57 -11.67 20.89
N ASP A 2 -4.42 -12.69 21.73
CA ASP A 2 -4.34 -12.52 23.19
C ASP A 2 -2.90 -12.09 23.52
N LEU A 3 -2.70 -10.85 23.95
CA LEU A 3 -1.39 -10.27 24.22
C LEU A 3 -0.95 -10.44 25.68
N ASN A 4 -1.88 -10.69 26.60
CA ASN A 4 -1.62 -10.75 28.04
C ASN A 4 -1.70 -12.19 28.60
N GLY A 5 -2.19 -13.14 27.82
CA GLY A 5 -2.27 -14.57 28.14
C GLY A 5 -3.42 -14.94 29.07
N ASP A 6 -4.46 -14.10 29.19
CA ASP A 6 -5.59 -14.34 30.09
C ASP A 6 -6.73 -15.16 29.45
N GLY A 7 -6.64 -15.46 28.15
CA GLY A 7 -7.65 -16.19 27.38
C GLY A 7 -8.88 -15.37 27.01
N ILE A 8 -8.90 -14.05 27.26
CA ILE A 8 -10.02 -13.14 27.07
C ILE A 8 -9.63 -12.02 26.11
N ILE A 9 -10.12 -12.09 24.86
CA ILE A 9 -9.91 -11.02 23.88
C ILE A 9 -10.68 -9.75 24.26
N ASN A 10 -9.97 -8.72 24.70
CA ASN A 10 -10.54 -7.46 25.15
C ASN A 10 -9.65 -6.25 24.78
N ASN A 11 -9.92 -5.08 25.38
CA ASN A 11 -9.18 -3.84 25.08
C ASN A 11 -7.72 -3.86 25.55
N GLN A 12 -7.35 -4.76 26.45
CA GLN A 12 -5.98 -4.98 26.90
C GLN A 12 -5.10 -5.63 25.82
N ASP A 13 -5.71 -6.18 24.77
CA ASP A 13 -5.00 -6.78 23.62
C ASP A 13 -4.66 -5.79 22.50
N ARG A 14 -4.73 -4.49 22.80
CA ARG A 14 -4.35 -3.44 21.84
C ARG A 14 -2.89 -3.08 22.04
N THR A 15 -2.16 -2.99 20.93
CA THR A 15 -0.76 -2.56 20.91
C THR A 15 -0.53 -1.57 19.77
N ASN A 16 0.67 -1.00 19.71
CA ASN A 16 1.09 -0.24 18.54
C ASN A 16 1.35 -1.23 17.38
N ILE A 17 0.59 -1.05 16.30
CA ILE A 17 0.58 -1.93 15.12
C ILE A 17 1.13 -1.25 13.86
N GLY A 18 1.67 -0.02 13.96
CA GLY A 18 2.17 0.68 12.79
C GLY A 18 2.98 1.93 13.09
N HIS A 19 3.90 2.27 12.20
CA HIS A 19 4.73 3.47 12.28
C HIS A 19 4.72 4.29 10.98
N PHE A 20 4.11 5.48 11.00
CA PHE A 20 3.97 6.31 9.80
C PHE A 20 5.27 7.00 9.36
N LEU A 21 6.26 7.13 10.24
CA LEU A 21 7.54 7.75 9.88
C LEU A 21 8.40 6.73 9.12
N PRO A 22 8.93 7.09 7.94
CA PRO A 22 9.84 6.19 7.23
C PRO A 22 11.16 6.04 7.98
N LYS A 23 11.78 4.86 7.87
CA LYS A 23 13.13 4.60 8.41
C LYS A 23 14.16 5.46 7.68
N PHE A 24 14.00 5.65 6.37
CA PHE A 24 14.79 6.58 5.58
C PHE A 24 14.06 6.95 4.27
N SER A 25 14.45 8.08 3.70
CA SER A 25 14.00 8.56 2.39
C SER A 25 15.21 8.65 1.47
N TYR A 26 15.02 8.35 0.18
CA TYR A 26 16.12 8.30 -0.78
C TYR A 26 15.68 8.82 -2.15
N GLY A 27 16.67 9.21 -2.95
CA GLY A 27 16.45 9.64 -4.32
C GLY A 27 17.77 9.67 -5.06
N PHE A 28 17.70 9.39 -6.36
CA PHE A 28 18.87 9.38 -7.22
C PHE A 28 18.49 9.83 -8.63
N THR A 29 19.44 10.47 -9.29
CA THR A 29 19.32 10.92 -10.67
C THR A 29 20.33 10.16 -11.51
N ILE A 30 19.86 9.60 -12.63
CA ILE A 30 20.69 8.98 -13.65
C ILE A 30 20.63 9.90 -14.86
N GLY A 31 21.79 10.33 -15.34
CA GLY A 31 21.88 11.19 -16.51
C GLY A 31 23.06 10.82 -17.39
N GLY A 32 22.93 11.08 -18.69
CA GLY A 32 23.99 10.83 -19.65
C GLY A 32 23.70 11.46 -21.00
N GLU A 33 24.77 11.67 -21.76
CA GLU A 33 24.73 12.25 -23.09
C GLU A 33 25.37 11.30 -24.09
N TYR A 34 24.76 11.18 -25.27
CA TYR A 34 25.31 10.36 -26.36
C TYR A 34 24.83 10.85 -27.73
N LYS A 35 25.76 11.20 -28.62
CA LYS A 35 25.46 11.62 -30.02
C LYS A 35 24.30 12.60 -30.12
N ASN A 36 24.43 13.75 -29.45
CA ASN A 36 23.42 14.81 -29.36
C ASN A 36 22.15 14.47 -28.58
N PHE A 37 21.97 13.24 -28.10
CA PHE A 37 20.90 12.91 -27.16
C PHE A 37 21.35 13.19 -25.73
N ASP A 38 20.44 13.71 -24.93
CA ASP A 38 20.58 13.85 -23.47
C ASP A 38 19.43 13.11 -22.79
N LEU A 39 19.76 12.33 -21.75
CA LEU A 39 18.78 11.62 -20.93
C LEU A 39 18.97 12.05 -19.48
N THR A 40 17.89 12.38 -18.80
CA THR A 40 17.84 12.56 -17.34
C THR A 40 16.65 11.81 -16.78
N VAL A 41 16.90 10.96 -15.80
CA VAL A 41 15.89 10.18 -15.08
C VAL A 41 16.04 10.42 -13.59
N PHE A 42 14.96 10.78 -12.92
CA PHE A 42 14.94 11.02 -11.48
C PHE A 42 14.03 10.02 -10.78
N PHE A 43 14.56 9.35 -9.77
CA PHE A 43 13.83 8.45 -8.87
C PHE A 43 13.78 9.01 -7.45
N GLN A 44 12.64 8.78 -6.77
CA GLN A 44 12.45 9.13 -5.37
C GLN A 44 11.73 7.99 -4.66
N GLY A 45 12.13 7.68 -3.42
CA GLY A 45 11.50 6.65 -2.61
C GLY A 45 11.57 6.93 -1.11
N VAL A 46 10.80 6.15 -0.37
CA VAL A 46 10.80 6.07 1.10
C VAL A 46 10.75 4.60 1.50
N GLN A 47 11.34 4.25 2.64
CA GLN A 47 11.40 2.87 3.12
C GLN A 47 10.98 2.77 4.58
N GLY A 48 10.15 1.77 4.87
CA GLY A 48 9.85 1.27 6.21
C GLY A 48 8.78 2.04 6.97
N ASN A 49 7.98 2.87 6.29
CA ASN A 49 6.76 3.43 6.86
C ASN A 49 5.60 2.46 6.63
N GLU A 50 4.69 2.43 7.60
CA GLU A 50 3.43 1.69 7.52
C GLU A 50 2.27 2.68 7.38
N ILE A 51 1.28 2.34 6.56
CA ILE A 51 0.13 3.19 6.26
C ILE A 51 -1.16 2.50 6.64
N LEU A 52 -2.11 3.26 7.18
CA LEU A 52 -3.47 2.79 7.37
C LEU A 52 -4.23 2.91 6.04
N ASN A 53 -4.57 1.79 5.42
CA ASN A 53 -5.37 1.76 4.20
C ASN A 53 -6.87 1.67 4.52
N THR A 54 -7.51 2.84 4.54
CA THR A 54 -8.96 2.95 4.74
C THR A 54 -9.78 2.40 3.56
N ASN A 55 -9.18 2.25 2.37
CA ASN A 55 -9.90 1.65 1.24
C ASN A 55 -10.21 0.18 1.49
N ILE A 56 -9.31 -0.57 2.14
CA ILE A 56 -9.59 -1.97 2.54
C ILE A 56 -10.75 -2.00 3.54
N TYR A 57 -10.78 -1.05 4.49
CA TYR A 57 -11.89 -0.93 5.43
C TYR A 57 -13.23 -0.68 4.71
N ASP A 58 -13.28 0.29 3.80
CA ASP A 58 -14.52 0.67 3.12
C ASP A 58 -14.97 -0.35 2.07
N LEU A 59 -14.02 -0.92 1.31
CA LEU A 59 -14.31 -1.80 0.17
C LEU A 59 -14.40 -3.28 0.54
N GLU A 60 -13.77 -3.71 1.65
CA GLU A 60 -13.75 -5.10 2.08
C GLU A 60 -14.42 -5.35 3.44
N GLY A 61 -14.74 -4.30 4.21
CA GLY A 61 -15.34 -4.45 5.54
C GLY A 61 -16.72 -5.11 5.52
N MET A 62 -17.46 -5.00 4.41
CA MET A 62 -18.78 -5.63 4.20
C MET A 62 -19.80 -5.39 5.34
N THR A 63 -19.62 -4.31 6.11
CA THR A 63 -20.43 -4.00 7.31
C THR A 63 -21.84 -3.51 6.98
N ARG A 64 -22.04 -3.05 5.74
CA ARG A 64 -23.27 -2.41 5.27
C ARG A 64 -23.61 -2.92 3.87
N LEU A 65 -24.86 -2.73 3.46
CA LEU A 65 -25.36 -3.06 2.13
C LEU A 65 -24.97 -1.98 1.09
N PHE A 66 -23.68 -1.65 1.03
CA PHE A 66 -23.11 -0.75 0.03
C PHE A 66 -22.34 -1.55 -1.02
N ASN A 67 -21.94 -0.86 -2.09
CA ASN A 67 -21.04 -1.46 -3.05
C ASN A 67 -19.69 -1.78 -2.40
N ALA A 68 -19.04 -2.84 -2.86
CA ALA A 68 -17.79 -3.37 -2.31
C ALA A 68 -16.76 -3.56 -3.43
N GLY A 69 -15.49 -3.64 -3.05
CA GLY A 69 -14.41 -4.00 -3.97
C GLY A 69 -14.50 -5.46 -4.39
N THR A 70 -13.90 -5.83 -5.52
CA THR A 70 -13.93 -7.22 -6.03
C THR A 70 -13.16 -8.20 -5.15
N ALA A 71 -12.28 -7.73 -4.26
CA ALA A 71 -11.57 -8.57 -3.29
C ALA A 71 -12.53 -9.40 -2.42
N VAL A 72 -13.74 -8.89 -2.13
CA VAL A 72 -14.77 -9.61 -1.35
C VAL A 72 -15.31 -10.87 -2.02
N LEU A 73 -15.09 -11.02 -3.33
CA LEU A 73 -15.40 -12.26 -4.04
C LEU A 73 -14.52 -13.42 -3.57
N ASN A 74 -13.33 -13.12 -3.05
CA ASN A 74 -12.42 -14.08 -2.45
C ASN A 74 -12.64 -14.27 -0.94
N ARG A 75 -13.78 -13.84 -0.38
CA ARG A 75 -14.11 -14.06 1.04
C ARG A 75 -14.12 -15.53 1.43
N TRP A 76 -13.93 -15.77 2.72
CA TRP A 76 -14.05 -17.10 3.29
C TRP A 76 -15.42 -17.70 2.99
N SER A 77 -15.43 -18.94 2.52
CA SER A 77 -16.62 -19.76 2.35
C SER A 77 -16.26 -21.23 2.51
N GLU A 78 -17.27 -22.11 2.58
CA GLU A 78 -17.01 -23.54 2.73
C GLU A 78 -16.15 -24.13 1.61
N THR A 79 -16.24 -23.55 0.41
CA THR A 79 -15.46 -23.92 -0.79
C THR A 79 -14.20 -23.08 -0.98
N ASN A 80 -14.03 -21.97 -0.24
CA ASN A 80 -12.87 -21.09 -0.28
C ASN A 80 -12.35 -20.82 1.13
N ARG A 81 -11.58 -21.76 1.69
CA ARG A 81 -11.12 -21.72 3.09
C ARG A 81 -9.74 -21.11 3.27
N ASP A 82 -8.98 -20.99 2.19
CA ASP A 82 -7.62 -20.46 2.18
C ASP A 82 -7.63 -19.02 1.66
N THR A 83 -8.01 -18.09 2.53
CA THR A 83 -8.14 -16.67 2.20
C THR A 83 -8.01 -15.84 3.47
N ASP A 84 -7.49 -14.63 3.31
CA ASP A 84 -7.40 -13.61 4.34
C ASP A 84 -8.67 -12.74 4.39
N VAL A 85 -9.56 -12.80 3.40
CA VAL A 85 -10.81 -12.01 3.38
C VAL A 85 -11.88 -12.69 4.26
N PRO A 86 -12.41 -12.02 5.30
CA PRO A 86 -13.31 -12.63 6.27
C PRO A 86 -14.66 -12.96 5.65
N LEU A 87 -15.37 -13.92 6.26
CA LEU A 87 -16.73 -14.27 5.88
C LEU A 87 -17.64 -13.04 5.91
N ALA A 88 -18.39 -12.82 4.82
CA ALA A 88 -19.44 -11.82 4.79
C ALA A 88 -20.59 -12.24 5.72
N ARG A 89 -20.81 -11.47 6.79
CA ARG A 89 -21.91 -11.73 7.73
C ARG A 89 -22.59 -10.41 8.10
N ASN A 90 -23.92 -10.40 7.97
CA ASN A 90 -24.71 -9.26 8.41
C ASN A 90 -24.44 -8.98 9.89
N THR A 91 -24.45 -7.68 10.25
CA THR A 91 -24.17 -7.12 11.59
C THR A 91 -22.76 -7.38 12.16
N ASP A 92 -21.85 -8.01 11.40
CA ASP A 92 -20.45 -8.28 11.79
C ASP A 92 -20.29 -8.65 13.29
N PRO A 93 -20.89 -9.75 13.77
CA PRO A 93 -20.91 -10.09 15.19
C PRO A 93 -19.50 -10.31 15.78
N ASN A 94 -18.53 -10.70 14.94
CA ASN A 94 -17.14 -10.85 15.36
C ASN A 94 -16.40 -9.50 15.42
N GLY A 95 -16.93 -8.44 14.80
CA GLY A 95 -16.28 -7.14 14.67
C GLY A 95 -15.00 -7.22 13.84
N ASN A 96 -15.04 -7.89 12.69
CA ASN A 96 -13.93 -7.96 11.73
C ASN A 96 -13.55 -6.58 11.17
N SER A 97 -14.43 -5.59 11.30
CA SER A 97 -14.16 -4.20 10.92
C SER A 97 -13.51 -3.34 12.01
N ARG A 98 -13.14 -3.90 13.16
CA ARG A 98 -12.33 -3.16 14.14
C ARG A 98 -10.97 -2.83 13.52
N LEU A 99 -10.46 -1.63 13.76
CA LEU A 99 -9.10 -1.27 13.34
C LEU A 99 -8.09 -2.27 13.91
N SER A 100 -7.35 -2.91 13.02
CA SER A 100 -6.33 -3.92 13.29
C SER A 100 -5.23 -3.86 12.24
N ASP A 101 -4.21 -4.70 12.43
CA ASP A 101 -3.12 -4.96 11.49
C ASP A 101 -3.60 -5.29 10.06
N ARG A 102 -4.80 -5.87 9.89
CA ARG A 102 -5.45 -6.08 8.58
C ARG A 102 -5.41 -4.83 7.69
N TYR A 103 -5.58 -3.65 8.28
CA TYR A 103 -5.68 -2.39 7.55
C TYR A 103 -4.34 -1.65 7.46
N ILE A 104 -3.26 -2.23 8.00
CA ILE A 104 -1.93 -1.66 7.95
C ILE A 104 -1.16 -2.28 6.79
N GLU A 105 -0.63 -1.45 5.91
CA GLU A 105 0.17 -1.88 4.76
C GLU A 105 1.57 -1.27 4.79
N ASP A 106 2.53 -1.95 4.17
CA ASP A 106 3.85 -1.39 3.91
C ASP A 106 3.72 -0.24 2.89
N GLY A 107 4.01 0.98 3.35
CA GLY A 107 3.99 2.19 2.53
C GLY A 107 5.32 2.50 1.86
N SER A 108 6.27 1.56 1.88
CA SER A 108 7.56 1.69 1.18
C SER A 108 7.36 1.73 -0.33
N TYR A 109 8.05 2.64 -1.00
CA TYR A 109 7.99 2.72 -2.46
C TYR A 109 9.26 3.31 -3.07
N LEU A 110 9.44 3.02 -4.35
CA LEU A 110 10.32 3.74 -5.27
C LEU A 110 9.50 4.16 -6.49
N ARG A 111 9.54 5.44 -6.86
CA ARG A 111 8.85 5.93 -8.05
C ARG A 111 9.80 6.70 -8.96
N LEU A 112 9.57 6.55 -10.26
CA LEU A 112 10.11 7.45 -11.27
C LEU A 112 9.36 8.78 -11.16
N LYS A 113 10.09 9.83 -10.80
CA LYS A 113 9.54 11.17 -10.63
C LYS A 113 9.53 11.94 -11.93
N ASN A 114 10.63 11.88 -12.67
CA ASN A 114 10.77 12.56 -13.96
C ASN A 114 11.62 11.70 -14.91
N LEU A 115 11.29 11.78 -16.19
CA LEU A 115 12.10 11.29 -17.30
C LEU A 115 12.11 12.38 -18.36
N THR A 116 13.32 12.78 -18.78
CA THR A 116 13.55 13.79 -19.80
C THR A 116 14.50 13.21 -20.83
N LEU A 117 14.09 13.22 -22.09
CA LEU A 117 14.91 12.85 -23.23
C LEU A 117 14.96 14.06 -24.17
N GLY A 118 16.16 14.60 -24.38
CA GLY A 118 16.43 15.69 -25.29
C GLY A 118 17.26 15.25 -26.50
N TYR A 119 17.20 16.06 -27.55
CA TYR A 119 18.10 15.97 -28.71
C TYR A 119 18.54 17.37 -29.12
N THR A 120 19.84 17.58 -29.16
CA THR A 120 20.46 18.84 -29.57
C THR A 120 20.66 18.85 -31.08
N ILE A 121 19.93 19.71 -31.79
CA ILE A 121 20.09 19.85 -33.25
C ILE A 121 21.52 20.34 -33.56
N PRO A 122 22.32 19.59 -34.36
CA PRO A 122 23.65 20.02 -34.77
C PRO A 122 23.62 21.37 -35.50
N THR A 123 24.57 22.25 -35.19
CA THR A 123 24.67 23.58 -35.82
C THR A 123 24.81 23.50 -37.34
N SER A 124 25.46 22.46 -37.87
CA SER A 124 25.60 22.22 -39.32
C SER A 124 24.28 22.00 -40.06
N LEU A 125 23.16 21.81 -39.36
CA LEU A 125 21.83 21.63 -39.95
C LEU A 125 20.93 22.86 -39.79
N LEU A 126 21.45 23.96 -39.21
CA LEU A 126 20.70 25.17 -38.91
C LEU A 126 20.97 26.33 -39.90
N ASP A 127 21.92 26.15 -40.83
CA ASP A 127 22.23 27.07 -41.94
C ASP A 127 21.57 26.61 -43.25
#